data_AF-A0A839ZTK8-F1
#
_entry.id   AF-A0A839ZTK8-F1
#
_cell.length_a   1.000
_cell.length_b   1.000
_cell.length_c   1.000
_cell.angle_alpha   90.00
_cell.angle_beta   90.00
_cell.angle_gamma   90.00
#
_symmetry.space_group_name_H-M   'P 1'
#
loop_
_entity.id
_entity.type
_entity.pdbx_description
1 polymer ?
#
loop_
_entity_poly.entity_id
_entity_poly.type
_entity_poly.pdbx_seq_one_letter_code
_entity_poly.pdbx_strand_id
1 'polypeptide(L)'
;MRRLIPLILAPLALTACEKPLTAPSNPGVCWRMVEGMNGKPDFRPIAPDIDTLENCAVRLEGLRMTTGLPMTGAFQGRFIYVTDEEISVASGPKAQRYRVFTPAARLEVQKGIQTLLDREKAGA
;
A
#
# COMPACT_ATOMS: atom_id res chain seq x y z
N MET A 1 54.38 -40.14 14.64
CA MET A 1 53.17 -40.08 13.78
C MET A 1 52.14 -39.19 14.45
N ARG A 2 51.80 -38.03 13.88
CA ARG A 2 50.59 -37.29 14.26
C ARG A 2 50.08 -36.52 13.05
N ARG A 3 49.08 -37.11 12.37
CA ARG A 3 48.28 -36.44 11.34
C ARG A 3 47.40 -35.41 12.02
N LEU A 4 47.28 -34.21 11.46
CA LEU A 4 46.15 -33.32 11.71
C LEU A 4 45.63 -32.82 10.35
N ILE A 5 44.39 -33.21 10.08
CA ILE A 5 43.54 -32.93 8.92
C ILE A 5 42.89 -31.54 9.11
N PRO A 6 42.61 -30.79 8.03
CA PRO A 6 42.36 -29.35 8.07
C PRO A 6 40.92 -29.04 8.48
N LEU A 7 40.71 -27.93 9.19
CA LEU A 7 39.38 -27.42 9.49
C LEU A 7 39.01 -26.32 8.51
N ILE A 8 38.20 -26.68 7.52
CA ILE A 8 37.56 -25.75 6.58
C ILE A 8 36.50 -24.96 7.36
N LEU A 9 36.74 -23.66 7.53
CA LEU A 9 35.77 -22.72 8.11
C LEU A 9 34.83 -22.25 6.97
N ALA A 10 33.65 -22.85 6.87
CA ALA A 10 32.60 -22.33 5.99
C ALA A 10 31.83 -21.21 6.73
N PRO A 11 31.85 -19.95 6.26
CA PRO A 11 30.99 -18.92 6.83
C PRO A 11 29.54 -19.22 6.43
N LEU A 12 28.72 -19.57 7.42
CA LEU A 12 27.27 -19.61 7.28
C LEU A 12 26.80 -18.18 7.01
N ALA A 13 26.39 -17.91 5.76
CA ALA A 13 25.74 -16.66 5.40
C ALA A 13 24.50 -16.50 6.29
N LEU A 14 24.49 -15.47 7.15
CA LEU A 14 23.31 -15.09 7.90
C LEU A 14 22.23 -14.66 6.91
N THR A 15 21.24 -15.52 6.70
CA THR A 15 19.96 -15.09 6.12
C THR A 15 19.29 -14.20 7.16
N ALA A 16 19.43 -12.88 6.99
CA ALA A 16 18.68 -11.91 7.78
C ALA A 16 17.19 -12.20 7.53
N CYS A 17 16.55 -12.82 8.52
CA CYS A 17 15.15 -13.19 8.46
C CYS A 17 14.31 -11.91 8.62
N GLU A 18 14.15 -11.17 7.53
CA GLU A 18 13.35 -9.95 7.53
C GLU A 18 11.87 -10.32 7.58
N LYS A 19 11.16 -9.77 8.56
CA LYS A 19 9.74 -10.06 8.76
C LYS A 19 8.96 -9.55 7.55
N PRO A 20 8.07 -10.37 6.94
CA PRO A 20 7.28 -9.95 5.80
C PRO A 20 6.49 -8.67 6.10
N LEU A 21 6.49 -7.73 5.16
CA LEU A 21 5.63 -6.55 5.23
C LEU A 21 4.16 -7.01 5.23
N THR A 22 3.42 -6.58 6.24
CA THR A 22 2.01 -6.95 6.45
C THR A 22 1.14 -5.71 6.41
N ALA A 23 -0.02 -5.80 5.76
CA ALA A 23 -1.01 -4.75 5.74
C ALA A 23 -1.77 -4.74 7.09
N PRO A 24 -2.03 -3.56 7.69
CA PRO A 24 -2.85 -3.45 8.90
C PRO A 24 -4.24 -4.06 8.70
N SER A 25 -4.73 -4.76 9.73
CA SER A 25 -6.02 -5.47 9.73
C SER A 25 -7.09 -4.82 10.60
N ASN A 26 -6.85 -3.61 11.12
CA ASN A 26 -7.82 -2.87 11.92
C ASN A 26 -9.14 -2.69 11.14
N PRO A 27 -10.29 -3.16 11.69
CA PRO A 27 -11.58 -3.02 11.03
C PRO A 27 -11.91 -1.55 10.78
N GLY A 28 -12.43 -1.25 9.59
CA GLY A 28 -12.94 0.08 9.24
C GLY A 28 -11.88 1.19 9.07
N VAL A 29 -10.58 0.90 9.20
CA VAL A 29 -9.55 1.94 9.07
C VAL A 29 -8.89 1.87 7.70
N CYS A 30 -8.90 2.98 6.98
CA CYS A 30 -8.15 3.15 5.74
C CYS A 30 -6.77 3.75 6.02
N TRP A 31 -5.74 3.09 5.51
CA TRP A 31 -4.34 3.44 5.76
C TRP A 31 -3.67 3.90 4.48
N ARG A 32 -2.79 4.90 4.58
CA ARG A 32 -1.77 5.18 3.56
C ARG A 32 -0.42 4.66 4.03
N MET A 33 0.36 4.10 3.12
CA MET A 33 1.74 3.73 3.35
C MET A 33 2.62 4.94 3.05
N VAL A 34 3.53 5.24 3.96
CA VAL A 34 4.57 6.27 3.82
C VAL A 34 5.92 5.66 4.13
N GLU A 35 6.99 6.35 3.75
CA GLU A 35 8.32 6.00 4.23
C GLU A 35 8.45 6.41 5.71
N GLY A 36 8.74 5.45 6.58
CA GLY A 36 9.00 5.68 7.99
C GLY A 36 10.39 6.27 8.22
N MET A 37 10.61 6.87 9.38
CA MET A 37 11.90 7.52 9.74
C MET A 37 13.10 6.56 9.77
N ASN A 38 12.83 5.25 9.85
CA ASN A 38 13.83 4.18 9.81
C ASN A 38 14.05 3.62 8.40
N GLY A 39 13.53 4.29 7.36
CA GLY A 39 13.55 3.83 5.96
C GLY A 39 12.65 2.64 5.68
N LYS A 40 11.80 2.22 6.64
CA LYS A 40 10.86 1.12 6.46
C LYS A 40 9.45 1.64 6.19
N PRO A 41 8.61 0.91 5.44
CA PRO A 41 7.23 1.30 5.23
C PRO A 41 6.48 1.44 6.55
N ASP A 42 5.74 2.53 6.69
CA ASP A 42 4.91 2.86 7.84
C ASP A 42 3.48 3.16 7.39
N PHE A 43 2.49 2.66 8.10
CA PHE A 43 1.08 2.84 7.74
C PHE A 43 0.45 3.90 8.63
N ARG A 44 -0.01 4.98 8.01
CA ARG A 44 -0.68 6.11 8.68
C ARG A 44 -2.18 6.07 8.38
N PRO A 45 -3.05 6.18 9.39
CA PRO A 45 -4.49 6.21 9.15
C PRO A 45 -4.84 7.51 8.42
N ILE A 46 -5.70 7.42 7.42
CA ILE A 46 -6.21 8.59 6.67
C ILE A 46 -7.72 8.78 6.83
N ALA A 47 -8.44 7.71 7.19
CA ALA A 47 -9.85 7.80 7.52
C ALA A 47 -10.25 6.62 8.43
N PRO A 48 -10.94 6.86 9.54
CA PRO A 48 -11.71 5.84 10.25
C PRO A 48 -13.06 5.59 9.55
N ASP A 49 -13.83 4.63 10.09
CA ASP A 49 -15.23 4.38 9.74
C ASP A 49 -15.48 4.16 8.24
N ILE A 50 -14.59 3.42 7.58
CA ILE A 50 -14.68 3.04 6.18
C ILE A 50 -15.33 1.65 6.05
N ASP A 51 -16.49 1.59 5.41
CA ASP A 51 -17.26 0.35 5.28
C ASP A 51 -16.61 -0.69 4.35
N THR A 52 -16.02 -0.24 3.25
CA THR A 52 -15.59 -1.13 2.16
C THR A 52 -14.17 -0.84 1.68
N LEU A 53 -13.57 -1.85 1.06
CA LEU A 53 -12.26 -1.71 0.44
C LEU A 53 -12.28 -0.66 -0.68
N GLU A 54 -13.36 -0.63 -1.46
CA GLU A 54 -13.60 0.30 -2.56
C GLU A 54 -13.62 1.74 -2.03
N ASN A 55 -14.27 1.99 -0.90
CA ASN A 55 -14.30 3.31 -0.27
C ASN A 55 -12.89 3.75 0.15
N CYS A 56 -12.07 2.86 0.71
CA CYS A 56 -10.66 3.18 1.01
C CYS A 56 -9.85 3.46 -0.27
N ALA A 57 -10.06 2.68 -1.32
CA ALA A 57 -9.42 2.89 -2.62
C ALA A 57 -9.76 4.27 -3.22
N VAL A 58 -11.02 4.72 -3.11
CA VAL A 58 -11.44 6.07 -3.54
C VAL A 58 -10.71 7.17 -2.76
N ARG A 59 -10.52 7.00 -1.43
CA ARG A 59 -9.76 7.97 -0.62
C ARG A 59 -8.31 8.07 -1.08
N LEU A 60 -7.66 6.93 -1.33
CA LEU A 60 -6.28 6.88 -1.84
C LEU A 60 -6.17 7.45 -3.25
N GLU A 61 -7.15 7.23 -4.12
CA GLU A 61 -7.23 7.86 -5.43
C GLU A 61 -7.33 9.39 -5.32
N GLY A 62 -8.11 9.90 -4.38
CA GLY A 62 -8.18 11.34 -4.10
C GLY A 62 -6.83 11.94 -3.71
N LEU A 63 -6.06 11.23 -2.87
CA LEU A 63 -4.70 11.63 -2.54
C LEU A 63 -3.80 11.62 -3.78
N ARG A 64 -3.86 10.56 -4.60
CA ARG A 64 -3.07 10.45 -5.85
C ARG A 64 -3.40 11.60 -6.81
N MET A 65 -4.68 11.93 -6.97
CA MET A 65 -5.12 13.04 -7.83
C MET A 65 -4.63 14.40 -7.33
N THR A 66 -4.55 14.58 -6.00
CA THR A 66 -4.12 15.84 -5.39
C THR A 66 -2.60 16.01 -5.44
N THR A 67 -1.83 14.95 -5.22
CA THR A 67 -0.35 15.01 -5.20
C THR A 67 0.30 14.70 -6.54
N GLY A 68 -0.41 14.04 -7.45
CA GLY A 68 0.12 13.49 -8.70
C GLY A 68 0.99 12.23 -8.52
N LEU A 69 1.16 11.73 -7.29
CA LEU A 69 2.06 10.63 -6.98
C LEU A 69 1.29 9.31 -6.78
N PRO A 70 1.83 8.16 -7.25
CA PRO A 70 1.26 6.86 -6.92
C PRO A 70 1.10 6.67 -5.41
N MET A 71 -0.02 6.06 -5.02
CA MET A 71 -0.33 5.80 -3.62
C MET A 71 -0.30 4.29 -3.35
N THR A 72 0.25 3.91 -2.22
CA THR A 72 0.04 2.58 -1.64
C THR A 72 -0.65 2.77 -0.31
N GLY A 73 -1.63 1.92 -0.03
CA GLY A 73 -2.37 1.93 1.21
C GLY A 73 -2.78 0.53 1.63
N ALA A 74 -3.63 0.46 2.64
CA ALA A 74 -4.14 -0.79 3.15
C ALA A 74 -5.53 -0.66 3.76
N PHE A 75 -6.27 -1.77 3.70
CA PHE A 75 -7.56 -1.93 4.35
C PHE A 75 -7.75 -3.39 4.76
N GLN A 76 -8.03 -3.64 6.04
CA GLN A 76 -8.36 -4.96 6.60
C GLN A 76 -7.45 -6.11 6.11
N GLY A 77 -6.14 -5.91 6.16
CA GLY A 77 -5.13 -6.92 5.82
C GLY A 77 -4.84 -7.04 4.32
N ARG A 78 -5.36 -6.13 3.49
CA ARG A 78 -5.12 -6.08 2.04
C ARG A 78 -4.32 -4.84 1.69
N PHE A 79 -3.38 -4.98 0.76
CA PHE A 79 -2.69 -3.85 0.15
C PHE A 79 -3.53 -3.28 -0.97
N ILE A 80 -3.58 -1.95 -1.06
CA ILE A 80 -4.22 -1.22 -2.15
C ILE A 80 -3.13 -0.41 -2.86
N TYR A 81 -3.03 -0.58 -4.18
CA TYR A 81 -2.09 0.14 -5.03
C TYR A 81 -2.88 1.03 -5.98
N VAL A 82 -2.52 2.30 -6.03
CA VAL A 82 -3.20 3.30 -6.83
C VAL A 82 -2.14 3.98 -7.71
N THR A 83 -2.11 3.61 -8.98
CA THR A 83 -1.22 4.19 -10.00
C THR A 83 -2.01 5.10 -10.92
N ASP A 84 -1.41 5.67 -11.95
CA ASP A 84 -2.15 6.35 -13.01
C ASP A 84 -3.01 5.39 -13.85
N GLU A 85 -2.61 4.12 -14.02
CA GLU A 85 -3.33 3.17 -14.86
C GLU A 85 -4.45 2.42 -14.15
N GLU A 86 -4.27 2.05 -12.87
CA GLU A 86 -5.28 1.31 -12.13
C GLU A 86 -5.30 1.51 -10.62
N ILE A 87 -6.37 0.99 -10.02
CA ILE A 87 -6.45 0.72 -8.59
C ILE A 87 -6.57 -0.80 -8.45
N SER A 88 -5.59 -1.42 -7.79
CA SER A 88 -5.54 -2.87 -7.60
C SER A 88 -5.22 -3.28 -6.17
N VAL A 89 -5.55 -4.52 -5.84
CA VAL A 89 -5.50 -5.07 -4.49
C VAL A 89 -4.77 -6.41 -4.47
N ALA A 90 -4.03 -6.66 -3.39
CA ALA A 90 -3.42 -7.96 -3.12
C ALA A 90 -3.44 -8.31 -1.62
N SER A 91 -3.35 -9.61 -1.30
CA SER A 91 -3.17 -10.11 0.07
C SER A 91 -1.78 -9.87 0.64
N GLY A 92 -0.80 -9.56 -0.21
CA GLY A 92 0.57 -9.34 0.19
C GLY A 92 1.39 -8.67 -0.92
N PRO A 93 2.59 -8.16 -0.63
CA PRO A 93 3.39 -7.40 -1.59
C PRO A 93 3.78 -8.18 -2.85
N LYS A 94 3.93 -9.50 -2.72
CA LYS A 94 4.30 -10.43 -3.80
C LYS A 94 3.12 -11.26 -4.31
N ALA A 95 1.91 -11.01 -3.81
CA ALA A 95 0.73 -11.76 -4.23
C ALA A 95 0.17 -11.24 -5.55
N GLN A 96 -0.58 -12.08 -6.26
CA GLN A 96 -1.32 -11.66 -7.45
C GLN A 96 -2.29 -10.53 -7.11
N ARG A 97 -2.36 -9.54 -8.00
CA ARG A 97 -3.25 -8.39 -7.86
C ARG A 97 -4.49 -8.57 -8.72
N TYR A 98 -5.60 -8.03 -8.23
CA TYR A 98 -6.83 -7.84 -9.01
C TYR A 98 -7.25 -6.38 -8.96
N ARG A 99 -7.88 -5.95 -10.04
CA ARG A 99 -8.36 -4.58 -10.22
C ARG A 99 -9.64 -4.36 -9.41
N VAL A 100 -9.74 -3.19 -8.76
CA VAL A 100 -10.91 -2.78 -7.95
C VAL A 100 -12.03 -2.23 -8.85
N PHE A 101 -11.67 -1.35 -9.79
CA PHE A 101 -12.62 -0.70 -10.70
C PHE A 101 -12.25 -0.93 -12.15
N THR A 102 -13.23 -1.19 -13.00
CA THR A 102 -13.01 -1.12 -14.46
C THR A 102 -12.53 0.28 -14.85
N PRO A 103 -11.85 0.45 -15.99
CA PRO A 103 -11.43 1.78 -16.45
C PRO A 103 -12.58 2.79 -16.50
N ALA A 104 -13.75 2.38 -17.02
CA ALA A 104 -14.94 3.23 -17.08
C ALA A 104 -15.46 3.61 -15.68
N ALA A 105 -15.56 2.65 -14.75
CA ALA A 105 -16.00 2.95 -13.39
C ALA A 105 -15.01 3.88 -12.66
N ARG A 106 -13.70 3.70 -12.88
CA ARG A 106 -12.68 4.58 -12.30
C ARG A 106 -12.80 6.01 -12.80
N LEU A 107 -13.12 6.22 -14.08
CA LEU A 107 -13.33 7.56 -14.63
C LEU A 107 -14.50 8.27 -13.91
N GLU A 108 -15.58 7.56 -13.60
CA GLU A 108 -16.70 8.15 -12.85
C GLU A 108 -16.30 8.52 -11.41
N VAL A 109 -15.52 7.66 -10.75
CA VAL A 109 -14.93 7.97 -9.43
C VAL A 109 -14.08 9.24 -9.50
N GLN A 110 -13.20 9.34 -10.50
CA GLN A 110 -12.31 10.49 -10.68
C GLN A 110 -13.09 11.79 -10.94
N LYS A 111 -14.14 11.75 -11.77
CA LYS A 111 -15.04 12.89 -11.97
C LYS A 111 -15.70 13.33 -10.66
N GLY A 112 -16.16 12.37 -9.85
CA GLY A 112 -16.74 12.63 -8.54
C GLY A 112 -15.73 13.32 -7.60
N ILE A 113 -14.50 12.80 -7.52
CA ILE A 113 -13.42 13.40 -6.73
C ILE A 113 -13.10 14.81 -7.23
N GLN A 114 -12.94 15.00 -8.55
CA GLN A 114 -12.62 16.31 -9.12
C GLN A 114 -13.69 17.34 -8.78
N THR A 115 -14.97 16.96 -8.88
CA THR A 115 -16.09 17.83 -8.50
C THR A 115 -16.00 18.27 -7.03
N LEU A 116 -15.58 17.39 -6.13
CA LEU A 116 -15.39 17.74 -4.71
C LEU A 116 -14.19 18.68 -4.51
N LEU A 117 -13.07 18.42 -5.17
CA LEU A 117 -11.89 19.28 -5.10
C LEU A 117 -12.16 20.70 -5.64
N ASP A 118 -12.93 20.82 -6.73
CA ASP A 118 -13.29 22.12 -7.31
C ASP A 118 -14.21 22.91 -6.37
N ARG A 119 -15.13 22.23 -5.69
CA ARG A 119 -16.00 22.85 -4.66
C ARG A 119 -15.20 23.33 -3.45
N GLU A 120 -14.23 22.54 -2.99
CA GLU A 120 -13.33 22.94 -1.89
C GLU A 120 -12.54 24.20 -2.26
N LYS A 121 -11.94 24.23 -3.46
CA LYS A 121 -11.21 25.41 -3.96
C LYS A 121 -12.10 26.65 -4.11
N ALA A 122 -13.36 26.48 -4.50
CA ALA A 122 -14.30 27.60 -4.66
C ALA A 122 -14.83 28.16 -3.32
N GLY A 123 -14.71 27.39 -2.23
CA GLY A 123 -15.11 27.81 -0.89
C GLY A 123 -13.94 28.24 0.01
N ALA A 124 -12.71 28.23 -0.50
CA ALA A 124 -11.48 28.60 0.21
C ALA A 124 -10.99 30.02 -0.11
#